data_AF-A0A7C9CT32-F1
#
_entry.id   AF-A0A7C9CT32-F1
#
_cell.length_a   1.000
_cell.length_b   1.000
_cell.length_c   1.000
_cell.angle_alpha   90.00
_cell.angle_beta   90.00
_cell.angle_gamma   90.00
#
_symmetry.space_group_name_H-M   'P 1'
#
loop_
_entity.id
_entity.type
_entity.pdbx_description
1 polymer ?
#
loop_
_entity_poly.entity_id
_entity_poly.type
_entity_poly.pdbx_seq_one_letter_code
_entity_poly.pdbx_strand_id
1 'polypeptide(L)'
;SPREVGKAYLGQFEGDMTQFLQCRSQEVVSNGLMLLTFRGRPSSLNLATWQPWELKLLSQAVTSLVSKGMVEEEKVDSFDFPYFGATKEEIQSIVRAEGSFGV
;
A
#
# COMPACT_ATOMS: atom_id res chain seq x y z
N SER A 1 -11.95 1.65 -9.92
CA SER A 1 -11.18 2.87 -10.23
C SER A 1 -10.52 2.73 -11.60
N PRO A 2 -10.15 3.85 -12.25
CA PRO A 2 -9.31 3.84 -13.45
C PRO A 2 -7.96 3.15 -13.20
N ARG A 3 -7.34 2.60 -14.26
CA ARG A 3 -6.04 1.91 -14.16
C ARG A 3 -4.92 2.80 -13.62
N GLU A 4 -4.98 4.09 -13.92
CA GLU A 4 -3.96 5.08 -13.49
C GLU A 4 -3.90 5.25 -11.97
N VAL A 5 -5.02 5.03 -11.26
CA VAL A 5 -5.04 5.05 -9.79
C VAL A 5 -4.11 3.96 -9.24
N GLY A 6 -4.23 2.72 -9.73
CA GLY A 6 -3.37 1.63 -9.29
C GLY A 6 -1.87 1.91 -9.51
N LYS A 7 -1.52 2.55 -10.63
CA LYS A 7 -0.14 2.97 -10.90
C LYS A 7 0.35 4.07 -9.96
N ALA A 8 -0.50 5.06 -9.67
CA ALA A 8 -0.16 6.14 -8.75
C ALA A 8 0.15 5.61 -7.34
N TYR A 9 -0.70 4.71 -6.83
CA TYR A 9 -0.47 4.05 -5.54
C TYR A 9 0.80 3.20 -5.51
N LEU A 10 1.07 2.43 -6.58
CA LEU A 10 2.31 1.66 -6.69
C LEU A 10 3.53 2.59 -6.70
N GLY A 11 3.51 3.66 -7.50
CA GLY A 11 4.63 4.61 -7.57
C GLY A 11 4.90 5.32 -6.22
N GLN A 12 3.84 5.70 -5.50
CA GLN A 12 3.99 6.26 -4.15
C GLN A 12 4.63 5.23 -3.20
N PHE A 13 4.13 3.99 -3.20
CA PHE A 13 4.66 2.91 -2.36
C PHE A 13 6.13 2.59 -2.67
N GLU A 14 6.51 2.54 -3.96
CA GLU A 14 7.89 2.34 -4.39
C GLU A 14 8.81 3.44 -3.86
N GLY A 15 8.38 4.70 -3.96
CA GLY A 15 9.11 5.85 -3.41
C GLY A 15 9.27 5.76 -1.90
N ASP A 16 8.17 5.55 -1.18
CA ASP A 16 8.14 5.50 0.29
C ASP A 16 8.99 4.34 0.83
N MET A 17 8.87 3.15 0.23
CA MET A 17 9.66 1.97 0.64
C MET A 17 11.15 2.14 0.32
N THR A 18 11.49 2.72 -0.83
CA THR A 18 12.89 2.99 -1.18
C THR A 18 13.51 3.96 -0.17
N GLN A 19 12.80 5.05 0.15
CA GLN A 19 13.25 6.02 1.15
C GLN A 19 13.40 5.37 2.53
N PHE A 20 12.44 4.54 2.94
CA PHE A 20 12.52 3.79 4.19
C PHE A 20 13.80 2.94 4.26
N LEU A 21 14.10 2.17 3.21
CA LEU A 21 15.31 1.33 3.15
C LEU A 21 16.58 2.18 3.20
N GLN A 22 16.65 3.29 2.46
CA GLN A 22 17.79 4.21 2.49
C GLN A 22 18.04 4.82 3.87
N CYS A 23 16.98 5.16 4.62
CA CYS A 23 17.13 5.61 6.00
C CYS A 23 17.64 4.48 6.89
N ARG A 24 17.06 3.28 6.77
CA ARG A 24 17.46 2.13 7.60
C ARG A 24 18.87 1.65 7.33
N SER A 25 19.40 1.78 6.11
CA SER A 25 20.77 1.37 5.79
C SER A 25 21.83 2.20 6.51
N GLN A 26 21.50 3.45 6.88
CA GLN A 26 22.38 4.32 7.65
C GLN A 26 22.33 4.03 9.16
N GLU A 27 21.22 3.47 9.64
CA GLU A 27 20.96 3.25 11.07
C GLU A 27 21.27 1.83 11.53
N VAL A 28 21.09 0.84 10.65
CA VAL A 28 21.35 -0.56 10.92
C VAL A 28 22.86 -0.82 10.84
N VAL A 29 23.41 -1.45 11.87
CA VAL A 29 24.83 -1.82 11.93
C VAL A 29 25.18 -2.81 10.80
N SER A 30 26.45 -2.85 10.40
CA SER A 30 26.94 -3.82 9.40
C SER A 30 26.60 -5.25 9.83
N ASN A 31 26.07 -6.05 8.89
CA ASN A 31 25.51 -7.40 9.11
C ASN A 31 24.30 -7.46 10.06
N GLY A 32 23.70 -6.32 10.40
CA GLY A 32 22.44 -6.25 11.12
C GLY A 32 21.27 -6.81 10.30
N LEU A 33 20.24 -7.26 11.01
CA LEU A 33 19.03 -7.82 10.40
C LEU A 33 17.85 -6.91 10.65
N MET A 34 16.94 -6.86 9.69
CA MET A 34 15.67 -6.16 9.79
C MET A 34 14.52 -7.12 9.46
N LEU A 35 13.59 -7.29 10.38
CA LEU A 35 12.36 -8.05 10.17
C LEU A 35 11.21 -7.07 9.96
N LEU A 36 10.57 -7.12 8.79
CA LEU A 36 9.41 -6.31 8.48
C LEU A 36 8.16 -7.19 8.33
N THR A 37 7.09 -6.78 9.00
CA THR A 37 5.76 -7.38 8.85
C THR A 37 4.79 -6.29 8.47
N PHE A 38 4.18 -6.43 7.29
CA PHE A 38 3.17 -5.51 6.80
C PHE A 38 2.04 -6.31 6.16
N ARG A 39 0.88 -5.68 6.08
CA ARG A 39 -0.23 -6.21 5.30
C ARG A 39 0.12 -6.10 3.82
N GLY A 40 -0.06 -7.18 3.07
CA GLY A 40 0.17 -7.22 1.62
C GLY A 40 -1.00 -7.85 0.88
N ARG A 41 -0.75 -8.21 -0.38
CA ARG A 41 -1.70 -8.97 -1.21
C ARG A 41 -1.03 -10.19 -1.85
N PRO A 42 -1.77 -11.28 -2.12
CA PRO A 42 -1.24 -12.42 -2.84
C PRO A 42 -0.92 -12.03 -4.29
N SER A 43 0.10 -12.69 -4.85
CA SER A 43 0.57 -12.47 -6.22
C SER A 43 -0.45 -12.95 -7.26
N SER A 44 -1.20 -14.01 -6.94
CA SER A 44 -2.33 -14.45 -7.75
C SER A 44 -3.61 -13.77 -7.29
N LEU A 45 -4.30 -13.12 -8.24
CA LEU A 45 -5.58 -12.45 -7.97
C LEU A 45 -6.72 -13.48 -7.93
N ASN A 46 -6.70 -14.39 -6.97
CA ASN A 46 -7.87 -15.20 -6.69
C ASN A 46 -8.85 -14.35 -5.85
N LEU A 47 -9.83 -13.77 -6.54
CA LEU A 47 -10.88 -12.94 -5.94
C LEU A 47 -11.74 -13.68 -4.90
N ALA A 48 -11.68 -15.02 -4.85
CA ALA A 48 -12.33 -15.82 -3.82
C ALA A 48 -11.51 -15.90 -2.52
N THR A 49 -10.19 -15.70 -2.56
CA THR A 49 -9.30 -15.83 -1.40
C THR A 49 -8.77 -14.50 -0.89
N TRP A 50 -8.77 -13.45 -1.71
CA TRP A 50 -8.32 -12.13 -1.28
C TRP A 50 -9.16 -11.02 -1.89
N GLN A 51 -9.80 -10.25 -1.02
CA GLN A 51 -10.42 -8.95 -1.31
C GLN A 51 -10.08 -8.00 -0.16
N PRO A 52 -9.87 -6.71 -0.43
CA PRO A 52 -9.71 -5.70 0.61
C PRO A 52 -11.09 -5.37 1.22
N TRP A 53 -11.68 -6.35 1.90
CA TRP A 53 -13.06 -6.28 2.39
C TRP A 53 -13.26 -5.11 3.37
N GLU A 54 -12.25 -4.78 4.16
CA GLU A 54 -12.27 -3.65 5.08
C GLU A 54 -12.39 -2.32 4.33
N LEU A 55 -11.68 -2.14 3.22
CA LEU A 55 -11.78 -0.91 2.40
C LEU A 55 -13.12 -0.86 1.68
N LYS A 56 -13.64 -2.01 1.27
CA LYS A 56 -14.98 -2.11 0.69
C LYS A 56 -16.06 -1.72 1.71
N LEU A 57 -15.99 -2.24 2.93
CA LEU A 57 -16.92 -1.89 4.01
C LEU A 57 -16.81 -0.41 4.38
N LEU A 58 -15.59 0.12 4.47
CA LEU A 58 -15.36 1.54 4.73
C LEU A 58 -16.01 2.40 3.65
N SER A 59 -15.77 2.08 2.36
CA SER A 59 -16.38 2.78 1.23
C SER A 59 -17.91 2.74 1.32
N GLN A 60 -18.51 1.57 1.59
CA GLN A 60 -19.96 1.45 1.74
C GLN A 60 -20.53 2.27 2.90
N ALA A 61 -19.85 2.24 4.06
CA ALA A 61 -20.25 3.02 5.22
C ALA A 61 -20.21 4.52 4.92
N VAL A 62 -19.13 5.00 4.30
CA VAL A 62 -18.97 6.41 3.92
C VAL A 62 -20.01 6.82 2.88
N THR A 63 -20.24 6.03 1.83
CA THR A 63 -21.33 6.29 0.86
C THR A 63 -22.70 6.37 1.53
N SER A 64 -22.97 5.54 2.55
CA SER A 64 -24.22 5.65 3.32
C SER A 64 -24.32 6.92 4.15
N LEU A 65 -23.21 7.49 4.61
CA LEU A 65 -23.21 8.77 5.32
C LEU A 65 -23.43 9.93 4.36
N VAL A 66 -22.86 9.86 3.16
CA VAL A 66 -23.11 10.83 2.07
C VAL A 66 -24.59 10.85 1.69
N SER A 67 -25.21 9.69 1.49
CA SER A 67 -26.64 9.62 1.12
C SER A 67 -27.58 10.15 2.21
N LYS A 68 -27.13 10.19 3.47
CA LYS A 68 -27.85 10.79 4.60
C LYS A 68 -27.57 12.28 4.79
N GLY A 69 -26.74 12.89 3.94
CA GLY A 69 -26.31 14.28 4.06
C GLY A 69 -25.42 14.56 5.28
N MET A 70 -24.86 13.51 5.89
CA MET A 70 -23.96 13.65 7.06
C MET A 70 -22.52 13.94 6.66
N VAL A 71 -22.15 13.62 5.41
CA VAL A 71 -20.83 13.85 4.84
C VAL A 71 -21.02 14.44 3.44
N GLU A 72 -20.25 15.47 3.10
CA GLU A 72 -20.23 16.04 1.75
C GLU A 72 -19.57 15.06 0.76
N GLU A 73 -20.19 14.84 -0.39
CA GLU A 73 -19.69 13.94 -1.44
C GLU A 73 -18.28 14.34 -1.91
N GLU A 74 -18.04 15.64 -2.10
CA GLU A 74 -16.74 16.20 -2.51
C GLU A 74 -15.58 15.80 -1.57
N LYS A 75 -15.83 15.68 -0.27
CA LYS A 75 -14.83 15.24 0.72
C LYS A 75 -14.47 13.77 0.57
N VAL A 76 -15.41 12.96 0.10
CA VAL A 76 -15.19 11.54 -0.15
C VAL A 76 -14.46 11.35 -1.49
N ASP A 77 -14.86 12.09 -2.51
CA ASP A 77 -14.26 12.02 -3.84
C ASP A 77 -12.80 12.51 -3.87
N SER A 78 -12.47 13.47 -3.01
CA SER A 78 -11.10 13.99 -2.85
C SER A 78 -10.23 13.16 -1.89
N PHE A 79 -10.80 12.17 -1.21
CA PHE A 79 -10.09 11.34 -0.25
C PHE A 79 -9.63 10.03 -0.87
N ASP A 80 -8.31 9.84 -0.84
CA ASP A 80 -7.62 8.60 -1.22
C ASP A 80 -7.03 7.94 0.04
N PHE A 81 -7.39 6.68 0.30
CA PHE A 81 -6.93 5.96 1.48
C PHE A 81 -5.44 5.61 1.34
N PRO A 82 -4.52 6.12 2.17
CA PRO A 82 -3.07 6.12 1.90
C PRO A 82 -2.41 4.77 2.22
N TYR A 83 -2.80 3.73 1.49
CA TYR A 83 -2.29 2.39 1.69
C TYR A 83 -2.26 1.61 0.38
N PHE A 84 -1.12 0.97 0.13
CA PHE A 84 -0.94 0.03 -0.96
C PHE A 84 -0.57 -1.35 -0.40
N GLY A 85 -1.41 -2.34 -0.68
CA GLY A 85 -1.09 -3.73 -0.37
C GLY A 85 -0.20 -4.32 -1.45
N ALA A 86 1.12 -4.22 -1.30
CA ALA A 86 2.07 -4.78 -2.28
C ALA A 86 2.11 -6.32 -2.24
N THR A 87 2.50 -6.92 -3.35
CA THR A 87 2.86 -8.35 -3.40
C THR A 87 4.25 -8.58 -2.83
N LYS A 88 4.57 -9.84 -2.53
CA LYS A 88 5.93 -10.22 -2.18
C LYS A 88 6.92 -9.81 -3.26
N GLU A 89 6.60 -10.05 -4.53
CA GLU A 89 7.49 -9.80 -5.66
C GLU A 89 7.77 -8.30 -5.85
N GLU A 90 6.75 -7.44 -5.69
CA GLU A 90 6.90 -5.98 -5.75
C GLU A 90 7.90 -5.50 -4.69
N ILE A 91 7.74 -5.96 -3.45
CA ILE A 91 8.63 -5.59 -2.33
C ILE A 91 10.05 -6.10 -2.56
N GLN A 92 10.19 -7.36 -2.96
CA GLN A 92 11.51 -7.92 -3.25
C GLN A 92 12.20 -7.21 -4.42
N SER A 93 11.43 -6.74 -5.41
CA SER A 93 11.96 -5.93 -6.51
C SER A 93 12.51 -4.61 -6.00
N ILE A 94 11.77 -3.90 -5.14
CA ILE A 94 12.21 -2.64 -4.53
C ILE A 94 13.48 -2.84 -3.71
N VAL A 95 13.53 -3.84 -2.83
CA VAL A 95 14.71 -4.09 -1.98
C VAL A 95 15.94 -4.41 -2.83
N ARG A 96 15.79 -5.24 -3.87
CA ARG A 96 16.91 -5.53 -4.80
C ARG A 96 17.35 -4.31 -5.61
N ALA A 97 16.41 -3.45 -6.00
CA ALA A 97 16.72 -2.23 -6.74
C ALA A 97 17.41 -1.16 -5.89
N GLU A 98 17.02 -1.03 -4.62
CA GLU A 98 17.66 -0.12 -3.67
C GLU A 98 19.05 -0.61 -3.24
N GLY A 99 19.19 -1.90 -2.92
CA GLY A 99 20.47 -2.59 -2.83
C GLY A 99 21.23 -2.50 -1.49
N SER A 100 20.71 -1.78 -0.49
CA SER A 100 21.34 -1.72 0.84
C SER A 100 21.11 -2.96 1.69
N PHE A 101 20.06 -3.74 1.39
CA PHE A 101 19.70 -4.95 2.11
C PHE A 101 19.58 -6.15 1.17
N GLY A 102 19.93 -7.34 1.68
CA GLY A 102 19.62 -8.62 1.03
C GLY A 102 18.20 -9.10 1.37
N VAL A 103 17.61 -9.88 0.46
CA VAL A 103 16.30 -10.54 0.61
C VAL A 103 16.47 -12.05 0.65
#